data_AF-A0A2E3KEH7-F1
#
_entry.id   AF-A0A2E3KEH7-F1
#
_cell.length_a   1.000
_cell.length_b   1.000
_cell.length_c   1.000
_cell.angle_alpha   90.00
_cell.angle_beta   90.00
_cell.angle_gamma   90.00
#
_symmetry.space_group_name_H-M   'P 1'
#
loop_
_entity.id
_entity.type
_entity.pdbx_description
1 polymer ?
#
loop_
_entity_poly.entity_id
_entity_poly.type
_entity_poly.pdbx_seq_one_letter_code
_entity_poly.pdbx_strand_id
1 'polypeptide(L)'
;PETNFQFLGDFRDSLPEANKRLGANSVLAHLDIGTGEKKASQQLADQIGPLVLGLMKRESIIVSDQELTAWSHMRIEPPSNIPKGRIFIYNLV
;
A
#
# COMPACT_ATOMS: atom_id res chain seq x y z
N PRO A 1 8.44 -12.45 -11.99
CA PRO A 1 7.56 -13.27 -11.13
C PRO A 1 6.80 -14.30 -11.97
N GLU A 2 6.45 -15.47 -11.42
CA GLU A 2 5.57 -16.41 -12.13
C GLU A 2 4.18 -15.80 -12.31
N THR A 3 3.46 -16.18 -13.37
CA THR A 3 2.15 -15.62 -13.73
C THR A 3 1.14 -15.73 -12.59
N ASN A 4 1.20 -16.81 -11.81
CA ASN A 4 0.28 -17.05 -10.70
C ASN A 4 0.41 -16.04 -9.55
N PHE A 5 1.50 -15.28 -9.48
CA PHE A 5 1.75 -14.24 -8.48
C PHE A 5 1.51 -12.82 -9.01
N GLN A 6 0.97 -12.69 -10.22
CA GLN A 6 0.69 -11.41 -10.85
C GLN A 6 -0.82 -11.20 -10.96
N PHE A 7 -1.27 -10.01 -10.56
CA PHE A 7 -2.62 -9.53 -10.81
C PHE A 7 -2.49 -8.32 -11.74
N LEU A 8 -2.75 -8.55 -13.03
CA LEU A 8 -2.50 -7.57 -14.08
C LEU A 8 -3.73 -6.71 -14.33
N GLY A 9 -3.52 -5.42 -14.57
CA GLY A 9 -4.57 -4.45 -14.84
C GLY A 9 -4.50 -3.27 -13.87
N ASP A 10 -5.55 -2.46 -13.88
CA ASP A 10 -5.68 -1.33 -12.96
C ASP A 10 -5.78 -1.82 -11.50
N PHE A 11 -5.18 -1.10 -10.55
CA PHE A 11 -5.24 -1.46 -9.13
C PHE A 11 -6.67 -1.57 -8.59
N ARG A 12 -7.60 -0.77 -9.12
CA ARG A 12 -9.01 -0.78 -8.71
C ARG A 12 -9.73 -2.05 -9.09
N ASP A 13 -9.19 -2.81 -10.05
CA ASP A 13 -9.72 -4.10 -10.48
C ASP A 13 -8.88 -5.27 -9.94
N SER A 14 -7.56 -5.12 -9.96
CA SER A 14 -6.61 -6.18 -9.59
C SER A 14 -6.49 -6.39 -8.08
N LEU A 15 -6.59 -5.34 -7.26
CA LEU A 15 -6.56 -5.48 -5.79
C LEU A 15 -7.82 -6.19 -5.25
N PRO A 16 -9.05 -5.91 -5.72
CA PRO A 16 -10.21 -6.70 -5.36
C PRO A 16 -10.10 -8.17 -5.77
N GLU A 17 -9.53 -8.47 -6.94
CA GLU A 17 -9.27 -9.86 -7.36
C GLU A 17 -8.25 -10.53 -6.43
N ALA A 18 -7.14 -9.85 -6.12
CA ALA A 18 -6.15 -10.33 -5.18
C ALA A 18 -6.76 -10.60 -3.80
N ASN A 19 -7.64 -9.73 -3.32
CA ASN A 19 -8.35 -9.91 -2.06
C ASN A 19 -9.19 -11.19 -2.06
N LYS A 20 -9.93 -11.46 -3.14
CA LYS A 20 -10.74 -12.69 -3.26
C LYS A 20 -9.89 -13.95 -3.24
N ARG A 21 -8.69 -13.91 -3.83
CA ARG A 21 -7.82 -15.07 -3.98
C ARG A 21 -6.89 -15.30 -2.79
N LEU A 22 -6.35 -14.24 -2.21
CA LEU A 22 -5.31 -14.29 -1.18
C LEU A 22 -5.87 -14.04 0.22
N GLY A 23 -6.91 -13.21 0.36
CA GLY A 23 -7.40 -12.74 1.66
C GLY A 23 -6.36 -11.95 2.46
N ALA A 24 -6.66 -11.75 3.75
CA ALA A 24 -5.85 -10.97 4.70
C ALA A 24 -4.62 -11.75 5.21
N ASN A 25 -3.71 -12.12 4.30
CA ASN A 25 -2.53 -12.94 4.60
C ASN A 25 -1.20 -12.23 4.39
N SER A 26 -1.20 -11.00 3.85
CA SER A 26 0.03 -10.24 3.62
C SER A 26 0.59 -9.69 4.93
N VAL A 27 1.87 -9.95 5.18
CA VAL A 27 2.63 -9.39 6.30
C VAL A 27 3.39 -8.11 5.93
N LEU A 28 3.54 -7.85 4.64
CA LEU A 28 4.20 -6.67 4.09
C LEU A 28 3.52 -6.25 2.79
N ALA A 29 3.20 -4.97 2.66
CA ALA A 29 2.88 -4.34 1.39
C ALA A 29 3.89 -3.24 1.08
N HIS A 30 4.41 -3.22 -0.15
CA HIS A 30 5.21 -2.13 -0.67
C HIS A 30 4.46 -1.49 -1.83
N LEU A 31 4.09 -0.23 -1.66
CA LEU A 31 3.26 0.53 -2.58
C LEU A 31 4.11 1.60 -3.26
N ASP A 32 4.39 1.38 -4.53
CA ASP A 32 5.07 2.33 -5.41
C ASP A 32 4.05 2.82 -6.45
N ILE A 33 3.28 3.85 -6.07
CA ILE A 33 2.06 4.27 -6.76
C ILE A 33 2.31 5.51 -7.64
N GLY A 34 3.47 6.15 -7.48
CA GLY A 34 3.83 7.38 -8.18
C GLY A 34 3.59 7.33 -9.69
N THR A 35 2.70 8.20 -10.17
CA THR A 35 2.38 8.34 -11.60
C THR A 35 3.18 9.45 -12.28
N GLY A 36 4.12 10.09 -11.55
CA GLY A 36 4.80 11.32 -11.95
C GLY A 36 3.98 12.60 -11.72
N GLU A 37 2.66 12.48 -11.57
CA GLU A 37 1.73 13.55 -11.24
C GLU A 37 1.34 13.45 -9.76
N LYS A 38 1.86 14.37 -8.92
CA LYS A 38 1.70 14.30 -7.46
C LYS A 38 0.24 14.20 -7.02
N LYS A 39 -0.64 15.00 -7.61
CA LYS A 39 -2.07 15.00 -7.24
C LYS A 39 -2.76 13.69 -7.61
N ALA A 40 -2.47 13.16 -8.80
CA ALA A 40 -3.02 11.89 -9.26
C ALA A 40 -2.48 10.72 -8.42
N SER A 41 -1.19 10.75 -8.07
CA SER A 41 -0.55 9.74 -7.22
C SER A 41 -1.21 9.70 -5.84
N GLN A 42 -1.42 10.86 -5.22
CA GLN A 42 -2.09 10.96 -3.92
C GLN A 42 -3.55 10.47 -3.98
N GLN A 43 -4.30 10.89 -4.99
CA GLN A 43 -5.68 10.44 -5.19
C GLN A 43 -5.78 8.93 -5.38
N LEU A 44 -4.85 8.34 -6.14
CA LEU A 44 -4.81 6.91 -6.35
C LEU A 44 -4.47 6.17 -5.04
N ALA A 45 -3.50 6.67 -4.27
CA ALA A 45 -3.14 6.12 -2.97
C ALA A 45 -4.33 6.12 -2.00
N ASP A 46 -5.07 7.22 -1.92
CA ASP A 46 -6.28 7.33 -1.10
C ASP A 46 -7.38 6.34 -1.57
N GLN A 47 -7.53 6.13 -2.88
CA GLN A 47 -8.51 5.20 -3.44
C GLN A 47 -8.16 3.74 -3.16
N ILE A 48 -6.89 3.35 -3.30
CA ILE A 48 -6.50 1.94 -3.19
C ILE A 48 -6.15 1.52 -1.77
N GLY A 49 -5.89 2.47 -0.85
CA GLY A 49 -5.57 2.19 0.54
C GLY A 49 -6.50 1.14 1.16
N PRO A 50 -7.83 1.36 1.22
CA PRO A 50 -8.76 0.37 1.78
C PRO A 50 -8.67 -1.02 1.13
N LEU A 51 -8.37 -1.10 -0.18
CA LEU A 51 -8.21 -2.36 -0.90
C LEU A 51 -6.92 -3.07 -0.49
N VAL A 52 -5.83 -2.33 -0.30
CA VAL A 52 -4.58 -2.87 0.23
C VAL A 52 -4.80 -3.38 1.65
N LEU A 53 -5.50 -2.63 2.50
CA LEU A 53 -5.77 -3.04 3.88
C LEU A 53 -6.50 -4.39 3.97
N GLY A 54 -7.40 -4.69 3.04
CA GLY A 54 -8.06 -5.99 2.96
C GLY A 54 -7.12 -7.19 2.77
N LEU A 55 -5.93 -6.96 2.20
CA LEU A 55 -4.90 -7.97 2.00
C LEU A 55 -4.01 -8.17 3.23
N MET A 56 -4.02 -7.22 4.17
CA MET A 56 -3.07 -7.17 5.27
C MET A 56 -3.54 -7.97 6.48
N LYS A 57 -2.66 -8.81 7.02
CA LYS A 57 -2.86 -9.45 8.32
C LYS A 57 -2.63 -8.44 9.46
N ARG A 58 -3.19 -8.71 10.64
CA ARG A 58 -2.76 -8.02 11.87
C ARG A 58 -1.24 -8.14 12.05
N GLU A 59 -0.64 -7.12 12.67
CA GLU A 59 0.79 -6.95 12.92
C GLU A 59 1.65 -6.89 11.65
N SER A 60 1.09 -6.33 10.58
CA SER A 60 1.78 -6.19 9.29
C SER A 60 2.24 -4.77 9.02
N ILE A 61 3.16 -4.65 8.06
CA ILE A 61 3.75 -3.38 7.66
C ILE A 61 3.28 -2.98 6.26
N ILE A 62 3.00 -1.69 6.09
CA ILE A 62 2.76 -1.08 4.78
C ILE A 62 3.82 0.01 4.58
N VAL A 63 4.52 -0.04 3.46
CA VAL A 63 5.50 0.95 3.02
C VAL A 63 4.96 1.60 1.75
N SER A 64 4.91 2.93 1.69
CA SER A 64 4.41 3.64 0.52
C SER A 64 5.23 4.87 0.18
N ASP A 65 5.37 5.16 -1.12
CA ASP A 65 5.94 6.41 -1.65
C ASP A 65 4.98 7.60 -1.55
N GLN A 66 3.68 7.34 -1.43
CA GLN A 66 2.64 8.33 -1.19
C GLN A 66 2.12 8.25 0.27
N GLU A 67 1.64 9.37 0.80
CA GLU A 67 1.02 9.37 2.12
C GLU A 67 -0.37 8.72 2.05
N LEU A 68 -0.72 7.89 3.03
CA LEU A 68 -2.03 7.26 3.16
C LEU A 68 -2.72 7.97 4.32
N THR A 69 -3.31 9.13 4.02
CA THR A 69 -3.74 10.13 5.03
C THR A 69 -4.71 9.55 6.06
N ALA A 70 -5.60 8.66 5.60
CA ALA A 70 -6.57 7.96 6.46
C ALA A 70 -5.90 7.08 7.54
N TRP A 71 -4.63 6.74 7.37
CA TRP A 71 -3.87 5.82 8.21
C TRP A 71 -2.79 6.51 9.04
N SER A 72 -2.83 7.84 9.13
CA SER A 72 -1.87 8.64 9.90
C SER A 72 -1.70 8.16 11.35
N HIS A 73 -2.74 7.62 11.99
CA HIS A 73 -2.69 7.05 13.35
C HIS A 73 -1.87 5.75 13.47
N MET A 74 -1.64 5.03 12.36
CA MET A 74 -0.81 3.82 12.28
C MET A 74 0.62 4.12 11.81
N ARG A 75 0.92 5.38 11.49
CA ARG A 75 2.20 5.78 10.93
C ARG A 75 3.31 5.63 11.97
N ILE A 76 4.42 5.05 11.56
CA ILE A 76 5.64 4.96 12.35
C ILE A 76 6.75 5.79 11.69
N GLU A 77 7.72 6.21 12.51
CA GLU A 77 8.88 6.94 12.00
C GLU A 77 9.74 6.02 11.12
N PRO A 78 10.11 6.46 9.91
CA PRO A 78 11.03 5.70 9.09
C PRO A 78 12.44 5.69 9.70
N PRO A 79 13.31 4.74 9.30
CA PRO A 79 14.73 4.78 9.63
C PRO A 79 15.35 6.16 9.35
N SER A 80 16.29 6.57 10.21
CA SER A 80 16.86 7.93 10.20
C SER A 80 17.59 8.32 8.91
N ASN A 81 17.99 7.34 8.11
CA ASN A 81 18.62 7.55 6.81
C ASN A 81 17.62 7.79 5.66
N ILE A 82 16.31 7.73 5.91
CA ILE A 82 15.28 7.99 4.92
C ILE A 82 14.89 9.48 4.96
N PRO A 83 14.97 10.21 3.83
CA PRO A 83 14.52 11.59 3.77
C PRO A 83 13.04 11.73 4.14
N LYS A 84 12.72 12.75 4.94
CA LYS A 84 11.34 13.06 5.34
C LYS A 84 10.43 13.26 4.12
N GLY A 85 9.23 12.68 4.18
CA GLY A 85 8.21 12.81 3.14
C GLY A 85 8.50 12.03 1.86
N ARG A 86 9.53 11.17 1.84
CA ARG A 86 9.84 10.31 0.68
C ARG A 86 9.21 8.93 0.77
N ILE A 87 9.19 8.36 1.97
CA ILE A 87 8.59 7.06 2.27
C ILE A 87 7.80 7.19 3.56
N PHE A 88 6.63 6.55 3.56
CA PHE A 88 5.71 6.48 4.67
C PHE A 88 5.59 5.02 5.10
N ILE A 89 5.70 4.75 6.39
CA ILE A 89 5.61 3.39 6.95
C ILE A 89 4.45 3.35 7.95
N TYR A 90 3.63 2.33 7.84
CA TYR A 90 2.46 2.10 8.70
C TYR A 90 2.56 0.71 9.32
N ASN A 91 2.19 0.61 10.60
CA ASN A 91 2.09 -0.65 11.32
C ASN A 91 0.63 -0.94 11.68
N LEU A 92 0.07 -2.01 11.13
CA LEU A 92 -1.30 -2.43 11.40
C LEU A 92 -1.35 -3.25 12.69
N VAL A 93 -1.67 -2.60 13.81
CA VAL A 93 -1.80 -3.23 15.13
C VAL A 93 -3.22 -3.67 15.47
#